data_AF-A0A8B8QS42-F1
#
_entry.id   AF-A0A8B8QS42-F1
#
_cell.length_a   1.000
_cell.length_b   1.000
_cell.length_c   1.000
_cell.angle_alpha   90.00
_cell.angle_beta   90.00
_cell.angle_gamma   90.00
#
_symmetry.space_group_name_H-M   'P 1'
#
loop_
_entity.id
_entity.type
_entity.pdbx_description
1 polymer ?
#
loop_
_entity_poly.entity_id
_entity_poly.type
_entity_poly.pdbx_seq_one_letter_code
_entity_poly.pdbx_strand_id
1 'polypeptide(L)'
;MAQTRDRMPPAKDGDASPGVVDERDDPPPPSEEGAVNWKRKRKRKREGRDRPPPPPPPPPSCDPLEVFGADLMAMILNNLDARSVALSLLVSRAWHRVASSDRLWSLKCEELWSGKVHIPRISQVHGLSKLASYSLSVMDGKRTRITKYDLCDHAWEFHFSKAAPEYWQNLDPYWKGTGPPMRRYFHLDGSQTADPGDREAGLELGNVEQCLLLFQCA
;
A
#
# COMPACT_ATOMS: atom_id res chain seq x y z
N MET A 1 43.02 -62.80 -6.77
CA MET A 1 43.32 -63.13 -8.18
C MET A 1 42.91 -61.89 -8.99
N ALA A 2 43.85 -61.18 -9.62
CA ALA A 2 44.13 -61.29 -11.06
C ALA A 2 42.89 -61.04 -11.94
N GLN A 3 42.85 -60.22 -12.99
CA GLN A 3 43.71 -59.21 -13.62
C GLN A 3 43.08 -59.00 -15.02
N THR A 4 42.98 -57.75 -15.50
CA THR A 4 43.47 -57.36 -16.84
C THR A 4 42.66 -57.63 -18.15
N ARG A 5 42.57 -56.55 -18.96
CA ARG A 5 42.51 -56.40 -20.45
C ARG A 5 41.20 -56.51 -21.27
N ASP A 6 40.92 -55.39 -21.94
CA ASP A 6 40.84 -55.19 -23.42
C ASP A 6 40.50 -56.38 -24.35
N ARG A 7 39.64 -56.07 -25.35
CA ARG A 7 39.98 -56.26 -26.78
C ARG A 7 39.02 -55.56 -27.75
N MET A 8 39.61 -54.78 -28.66
CA MET A 8 39.00 -54.31 -29.91
C MET A 8 39.25 -55.36 -31.04
N PRO A 9 38.34 -55.53 -32.01
CA PRO A 9 38.63 -56.23 -33.27
C PRO A 9 39.23 -55.29 -34.35
N PRO A 10 39.89 -55.82 -35.40
CA PRO A 10 40.88 -55.09 -36.19
C PRO A 10 40.37 -54.43 -37.48
N ALA A 11 41.24 -53.60 -38.06
CA ALA A 11 41.11 -53.02 -39.39
C ALA A 11 41.24 -54.05 -40.53
N LYS A 12 40.89 -53.63 -41.75
CA LYS A 12 41.26 -54.29 -43.01
C LYS A 12 41.89 -53.28 -43.96
N ASP A 13 43.04 -53.65 -44.50
CA ASP A 13 43.62 -53.14 -45.75
C ASP A 13 42.68 -53.50 -46.93
N GLY A 14 42.71 -52.88 -48.12
CA GLY A 14 43.59 -51.88 -48.74
C GLY A 14 43.62 -52.17 -50.26
N ASP A 15 43.77 -51.16 -51.14
CA ASP A 15 44.40 -51.30 -52.47
C ASP A 15 44.67 -49.92 -53.13
N ALA A 16 45.46 -49.86 -54.22
CA ALA A 16 46.15 -48.65 -54.67
C ALA A 16 45.98 -48.23 -56.16
N SER A 17 45.86 -46.90 -56.37
CA SER A 17 46.38 -46.11 -57.52
C SER A 17 45.82 -46.39 -58.96
N PRO A 18 46.15 -45.60 -60.02
CA PRO A 18 46.97 -44.36 -60.15
C PRO A 18 46.38 -43.17 -60.99
N GLY A 19 46.98 -41.97 -60.87
CA GLY A 19 46.96 -40.86 -61.88
C GLY A 19 45.70 -39.96 -61.90
N VAL A 20 45.70 -38.71 -62.43
CA VAL A 20 46.54 -38.04 -63.46
C VAL A 20 46.48 -36.47 -63.33
N VAL A 21 47.58 -35.79 -63.69
CA VAL A 21 47.91 -34.32 -63.86
C VAL A 21 47.63 -33.23 -62.80
N ASP A 22 48.65 -32.35 -62.69
CA ASP A 22 48.71 -31.01 -62.08
C ASP A 22 48.28 -29.96 -63.10
N GLU A 23 47.36 -29.05 -62.76
CA GLU A 23 47.07 -27.84 -63.54
C GLU A 23 46.87 -26.67 -62.57
N ARG A 24 47.72 -25.63 -62.68
CA ARG A 24 47.77 -24.51 -61.75
C ARG A 24 47.05 -23.30 -62.32
N ASP A 25 45.83 -23.06 -61.85
CA ASP A 25 45.13 -21.81 -62.11
C ASP A 25 45.72 -20.66 -61.27
N ASP A 26 46.28 -19.66 -61.94
CA ASP A 26 46.52 -18.35 -61.33
C ASP A 26 45.16 -17.64 -61.10
N PRO A 27 44.90 -17.10 -59.89
CA PRO A 27 43.62 -16.50 -59.58
C PRO A 27 43.39 -15.18 -60.34
N PRO A 28 42.21 -14.96 -60.95
CA PRO A 28 41.94 -13.74 -61.71
C PRO A 28 41.88 -12.49 -60.81
N PRO A 29 42.14 -11.29 -61.34
CA PRO A 29 42.06 -10.04 -60.59
C PRO A 29 40.65 -9.82 -60.02
N PRO A 30 40.50 -9.24 -58.81
CA PRO A 30 39.19 -9.12 -58.18
C PRO A 30 38.27 -8.20 -59.00
N SER A 31 37.07 -8.69 -59.32
CA SER A 31 36.03 -7.90 -59.99
C SER A 31 35.72 -6.60 -59.23
N GLU A 32 35.29 -5.56 -59.95
CA GLU A 32 34.99 -4.25 -59.35
C GLU A 32 33.95 -4.33 -58.23
N GLU A 33 33.01 -5.28 -58.31
CA GLU A 33 32.03 -5.55 -57.25
C GLU A 33 32.68 -6.04 -55.96
N GLY A 34 33.67 -6.94 -56.06
CA GLY A 34 34.52 -7.35 -54.94
C GLY A 34 35.30 -6.16 -54.36
N ALA A 35 35.77 -5.26 -55.22
CA ALA A 35 36.46 -4.03 -54.83
C ALA A 35 35.56 -3.05 -54.05
N VAL A 36 34.28 -2.92 -54.45
CA VAL A 36 33.29 -2.08 -53.77
C VAL A 36 32.84 -2.71 -52.44
N ASN A 37 32.71 -4.03 -52.38
CA ASN A 37 32.31 -4.76 -51.16
C ASN A 37 33.36 -4.61 -50.04
N TRP A 38 34.66 -4.81 -50.32
CA TRP A 38 35.69 -4.63 -49.28
C TRP A 38 35.76 -3.19 -48.77
N LYS A 39 35.59 -2.19 -49.65
CA LYS A 39 35.52 -0.76 -49.27
C LYS A 39 34.34 -0.50 -48.33
N ARG A 40 33.13 -0.99 -48.66
CA ARG A 40 31.94 -0.91 -47.77
C ARG A 40 32.17 -1.59 -46.43
N LYS A 41 32.74 -2.81 -46.42
CA LYS A 41 33.03 -3.57 -45.19
C LYS A 41 34.05 -2.85 -44.30
N ARG A 42 35.08 -2.23 -44.89
CA ARG A 42 36.11 -1.44 -44.19
C ARG A 42 35.57 -0.10 -43.66
N LYS A 43 34.65 0.56 -44.39
CA LYS A 43 33.93 1.77 -43.92
C LYS A 43 33.05 1.46 -42.70
N ARG A 44 32.20 0.42 -42.77
CA ARG A 44 31.38 -0.03 -41.61
C ARG A 44 32.24 -0.41 -40.40
N LYS A 45 33.41 -1.01 -40.60
CA LYS A 45 34.36 -1.34 -39.51
C LYS A 45 35.03 -0.10 -38.88
N ARG A 46 35.15 1.01 -39.61
CA ARG A 46 35.56 2.33 -39.06
C ARG A 46 34.41 2.99 -38.30
N GLU A 47 33.22 3.05 -38.89
CA GLU A 47 32.01 3.62 -38.27
C GLU A 47 31.65 2.91 -36.95
N GLY A 48 31.87 1.59 -36.85
CA GLY A 48 31.73 0.84 -35.60
C GLY A 48 32.84 1.07 -34.55
N ARG A 49 33.97 1.68 -34.93
CA ARG A 49 35.11 2.00 -34.04
C ARG A 49 35.09 3.45 -33.56
N ASP A 50 34.53 4.35 -34.37
CA ASP A 50 34.29 5.75 -34.02
C ASP A 50 32.96 5.96 -33.25
N ARG A 51 32.18 4.89 -33.05
CA ARG A 51 31.03 4.91 -32.15
C ARG A 51 31.55 5.03 -30.70
N PRO A 52 31.15 6.06 -29.92
CA PRO A 52 31.54 6.14 -28.52
C PRO A 52 31.06 4.88 -27.77
N PRO A 53 31.80 4.42 -26.76
CA PRO A 53 31.35 3.31 -25.93
C PRO A 53 29.96 3.64 -25.35
N PRO A 54 29.08 2.65 -25.17
CA PRO A 54 27.82 2.90 -24.48
C PRO A 54 28.13 3.54 -23.11
N PRO A 55 27.32 4.50 -22.65
CA PRO A 55 27.53 5.09 -21.33
C PRO A 55 27.59 3.95 -20.30
N PRO A 56 28.45 4.05 -19.27
CA PRO A 56 28.49 3.04 -18.23
C PRO A 56 27.07 2.86 -17.67
N PRO A 57 26.66 1.62 -17.33
CA PRO A 57 25.38 1.42 -16.68
C PRO A 57 25.32 2.33 -15.45
N PRO A 58 24.16 2.96 -15.16
CA PRO A 58 24.04 3.76 -13.95
C PRO A 58 24.47 2.90 -12.75
N PRO A 59 25.20 3.47 -11.77
CA PRO A 59 25.56 2.72 -10.58
C PRO A 59 24.29 2.12 -9.99
N PRO A 60 24.32 0.85 -9.53
CA PRO A 60 23.14 0.22 -8.96
C PRO A 60 22.66 1.08 -7.81
N SER A 61 21.49 1.71 -7.97
CA SER A 61 20.86 2.47 -6.90
C SER A 61 20.42 1.47 -5.85
N CYS A 62 21.22 1.31 -4.80
CA CYS A 62 20.86 0.47 -3.66
C CYS A 62 19.48 0.89 -3.15
N ASP A 63 18.59 -0.08 -2.92
CA ASP A 63 17.30 0.20 -2.30
C ASP A 63 17.57 0.84 -0.93
N PRO A 64 17.06 2.04 -0.60
CA PRO A 64 17.28 2.63 0.71
C PRO A 64 16.80 1.72 1.86
N LEU A 65 15.86 0.80 1.60
CA LEU A 65 15.47 -0.22 2.57
C LEU A 65 16.58 -1.26 2.85
N GLU A 66 17.43 -1.58 1.87
CA GLU A 66 18.62 -2.42 2.07
C GLU A 66 19.73 -1.66 2.81
N VAL A 67 19.88 -0.35 2.55
CA VAL A 67 20.91 0.50 3.17
C VAL A 67 20.59 0.84 4.62
N PHE A 68 19.35 1.23 4.91
CA PHE A 68 18.92 1.67 6.25
C PHE A 68 18.33 0.53 7.10
N GLY A 69 17.87 -0.55 6.48
CA GLY A 69 17.14 -1.62 7.16
C GLY A 69 15.71 -1.21 7.56
N ALA A 70 14.94 -2.20 8.04
CA ALA A 70 13.51 -2.04 8.28
C ALA A 70 13.16 -1.01 9.38
N ASP A 71 13.94 -0.94 10.47
CA ASP A 71 13.62 -0.08 11.61
C ASP A 71 13.83 1.41 11.31
N LEU A 72 14.96 1.77 10.70
CA LEU A 72 15.21 3.15 10.27
C LEU A 72 14.25 3.54 9.14
N MET A 73 13.93 2.62 8.23
CA MET A 73 12.93 2.88 7.20
C MET A 73 11.54 3.13 7.80
N ALA A 74 11.13 2.39 8.83
CA ALA A 74 9.91 2.66 9.57
C ALA A 74 9.95 4.04 10.25
N MET A 75 11.07 4.42 10.88
CA MET A 75 11.23 5.77 11.45
C MET A 75 11.09 6.87 10.39
N ILE A 76 11.66 6.69 9.19
CA ILE A 76 11.52 7.63 8.07
C ILE A 76 10.05 7.72 7.63
N LEU A 77 9.41 6.57 7.34
CA LEU A 77 8.01 6.51 6.91
C LEU A 77 7.03 7.12 7.93
N ASN A 78 7.33 7.07 9.22
CA ASN A 78 6.47 7.64 10.26
C ASN A 78 6.31 9.17 10.16
N ASN A 79 7.32 9.85 9.60
CA ASN A 79 7.30 11.30 9.38
C ASN A 79 6.48 11.72 8.14
N LEU A 80 5.98 10.75 7.36
CA LEU A 80 5.16 11.01 6.18
C LEU A 80 3.67 11.05 6.52
N ASP A 81 2.88 11.66 5.64
CA ASP A 81 1.42 11.59 5.73
C ASP A 81 0.90 10.18 5.36
N ALA A 82 -0.28 9.84 5.84
CA ALA A 82 -0.86 8.51 5.63
C ALA A 82 -1.01 8.15 4.13
N ARG A 83 -1.17 9.13 3.24
CA ARG A 83 -1.22 8.88 1.79
C ARG A 83 0.13 8.44 1.24
N SER A 84 1.23 9.09 1.63
CA SER A 84 2.57 8.70 1.18
C SER A 84 3.01 7.35 1.77
N VAL A 85 2.62 7.04 3.01
CA VAL A 85 2.80 5.69 3.59
C VAL A 85 1.99 4.65 2.82
N ALA A 86 0.74 4.95 2.44
CA ALA A 86 -0.06 4.04 1.61
C ALA A 86 0.55 3.81 0.22
N LEU A 87 1.09 4.85 -0.44
CA LEU A 87 1.79 4.70 -1.72
C LEU A 87 3.07 3.86 -1.59
N SER A 88 3.74 3.91 -0.43
CA SER A 88 4.94 3.10 -0.13
C SER A 88 4.65 1.59 -0.12
N LEU A 89 3.40 1.17 0.12
CA LEU A 89 2.98 -0.24 0.00
C LEU A 89 3.11 -0.79 -1.43
N LEU A 90 3.07 0.08 -2.44
CA LEU A 90 3.04 -0.29 -3.85
C LEU A 90 4.44 -0.42 -4.48
N VAL A 91 5.50 -0.02 -3.77
CA VAL A 91 6.87 0.06 -4.30
C VAL A 91 7.50 -1.31 -4.50
N SER A 92 7.50 -2.15 -3.47
CA SER A 92 8.04 -3.52 -3.53
C SER A 92 7.51 -4.39 -2.41
N ARG A 93 7.71 -5.72 -2.49
CA ARG A 93 7.31 -6.66 -1.41
C ARG A 93 8.04 -6.40 -0.10
N ALA A 94 9.27 -5.87 -0.14
CA ALA A 94 10.04 -5.53 1.04
C ALA A 94 9.53 -4.23 1.68
N TRP A 95 9.29 -3.20 0.86
CA TRP A 95 8.67 -1.95 1.29
C TRP A 95 7.27 -2.17 1.88
N HIS A 96 6.44 -3.01 1.25
CA HIS A 96 5.12 -3.36 1.78
C HIS A 96 5.20 -3.91 3.20
N ARG A 97 6.16 -4.79 3.52
CA ARG A 97 6.28 -5.35 4.88
C ARG A 97 6.53 -4.29 5.95
N VAL A 98 7.29 -3.25 5.63
CA VAL A 98 7.57 -2.13 6.55
C VAL A 98 6.39 -1.16 6.58
N ALA A 99 5.92 -0.73 5.41
CA ALA A 99 4.85 0.24 5.26
C ALA A 99 3.47 -0.29 5.72
N SER A 100 3.26 -1.62 5.82
CA SER A 100 2.05 -2.22 6.40
C SER A 100 2.16 -2.50 7.91
N SER A 101 3.18 -1.98 8.60
CA SER A 101 3.39 -2.22 10.03
C SER A 101 2.33 -1.53 10.89
N ASP A 102 1.72 -2.27 11.82
CA ASP A 102 0.74 -1.73 12.77
C ASP A 102 1.32 -0.62 13.66
N ARG A 103 2.64 -0.56 13.85
CA ARG A 103 3.30 0.53 14.59
C ARG A 103 3.15 1.88 13.88
N LEU A 104 3.24 1.89 12.55
CA LEU A 104 3.03 3.10 11.74
C LEU A 104 1.54 3.48 11.73
N TRP A 105 0.69 2.50 11.42
CA TRP A 105 -0.74 2.75 11.27
C TRP A 105 -1.47 3.01 12.58
N SER A 106 -0.93 2.61 13.75
CA SER A 106 -1.46 3.05 15.06
C SER A 106 -1.41 4.56 15.19
N LEU A 107 -0.25 5.17 14.92
CA LEU A 107 -0.07 6.62 14.98
C LEU A 107 -0.95 7.33 13.93
N LYS A 108 -1.08 6.77 12.72
CA LYS A 108 -1.99 7.33 11.71
C LYS A 108 -3.48 7.16 12.06
N CYS A 109 -3.86 6.10 12.80
CA CYS A 109 -5.20 5.99 13.38
C CYS A 109 -5.42 7.06 14.46
N GLU A 110 -4.46 7.28 15.37
CA GLU A 110 -4.54 8.32 16.40
C GLU A 110 -4.65 9.73 15.79
N GLU A 111 -3.81 10.05 14.81
CA GLU A 111 -3.90 11.29 14.01
C GLU A 111 -5.28 11.43 13.34
N LEU A 112 -5.82 10.36 12.74
CA LEU A 112 -7.11 10.37 12.06
C LEU A 112 -8.30 10.49 13.02
N TRP A 113 -8.21 9.89 14.21
CA TRP A 113 -9.29 9.86 15.20
C TRP A 113 -9.29 11.07 16.14
N SER A 114 -8.16 11.80 16.21
CA SER A 114 -8.07 13.09 16.91
C SER A 114 -9.20 14.04 16.48
N GLY A 115 -9.97 14.51 17.46
CA GLY A 115 -11.10 15.44 17.24
C GLY A 115 -12.36 14.82 16.62
N LYS A 116 -12.42 13.50 16.37
CA LYS A 116 -13.67 12.85 15.96
C LYS A 116 -14.54 12.54 17.18
N VAL A 117 -15.80 12.98 17.13
CA VAL A 117 -16.83 12.66 18.15
C VAL A 117 -17.18 11.16 18.16
N HIS A 118 -17.09 10.50 17.00
CA HIS A 118 -17.40 9.07 16.84
C HIS A 118 -16.27 8.34 16.12
N ILE A 119 -15.90 7.16 16.63
CA ILE A 119 -14.96 6.22 16.01
C ILE A 119 -15.69 4.89 15.80
N PRO A 120 -15.99 4.48 14.56
CA PRO A 120 -16.82 3.30 14.30
C PRO A 120 -16.28 2.04 14.95
N ARG A 121 -17.10 1.30 15.71
CA ARG A 121 -16.67 0.04 16.37
C ARG A 121 -16.03 -0.96 15.41
N ILE A 122 -16.46 -1.02 14.15
CA ILE A 122 -15.86 -1.90 13.13
C ILE A 122 -14.36 -1.62 12.91
N SER A 123 -13.90 -0.38 13.13
CA SER A 123 -12.47 -0.02 13.08
C SER A 123 -11.69 -0.35 14.36
N GLN A 124 -12.39 -0.66 15.46
CA GLN A 124 -11.82 -0.93 16.78
C GLN A 124 -11.83 -2.43 17.16
N VAL A 125 -12.29 -3.32 16.27
CA VAL A 125 -12.36 -4.77 16.53
C VAL A 125 -10.97 -5.36 16.78
N HIS A 126 -10.82 -6.09 17.89
CA HIS A 126 -9.58 -6.78 18.23
C HIS A 126 -9.16 -7.78 17.13
N GLY A 127 -7.88 -7.78 16.77
CA GLY A 127 -7.33 -8.64 15.73
C GLY A 127 -7.34 -8.05 14.31
N LEU A 128 -7.96 -6.88 14.10
CA LEU A 128 -7.74 -6.11 12.86
C LEU A 128 -6.35 -5.47 12.86
N SER A 129 -5.71 -5.46 11.69
CA SER A 129 -4.52 -4.62 11.47
C SER A 129 -4.91 -3.14 11.49
N LYS A 130 -4.00 -2.29 11.94
CA LYS A 130 -4.22 -0.85 12.04
C LYS A 130 -4.37 -0.19 10.67
N LEU A 131 -3.74 -0.76 9.63
CA LEU A 131 -4.00 -0.38 8.25
C LEU A 131 -5.48 -0.64 7.85
N ALA A 132 -6.06 -1.77 8.28
CA ALA A 132 -7.48 -2.05 8.05
C ALA A 132 -8.39 -1.11 8.89
N SER A 133 -8.08 -0.89 10.17
CA SER A 133 -8.76 0.09 11.02
C SER A 133 -8.78 1.50 10.40
N TYR A 134 -7.63 1.96 9.91
CA TYR A 134 -7.50 3.25 9.22
C TYR A 134 -8.36 3.30 7.95
N SER A 135 -8.27 2.27 7.10
CA SER A 135 -9.05 2.16 5.86
C SER A 135 -10.56 2.21 6.13
N LEU A 136 -11.04 1.42 7.10
CA LEU A 136 -12.44 1.41 7.54
C LEU A 136 -12.88 2.78 8.06
N SER A 137 -12.05 3.46 8.84
CA SER A 137 -12.33 4.81 9.36
C SER A 137 -12.41 5.87 8.25
N VAL A 138 -11.57 5.77 7.21
CA VAL A 138 -11.61 6.66 6.03
C VAL A 138 -12.80 6.36 5.13
N MET A 139 -13.24 5.10 5.05
CA MET A 139 -14.47 4.73 4.34
C MET A 139 -15.71 5.24 5.08
N ASP A 140 -15.75 5.07 6.39
CA ASP A 140 -16.86 5.50 7.22
C ASP A 140 -17.01 7.03 7.25
N GLY A 141 -15.90 7.77 7.36
CA GLY A 141 -15.89 9.24 7.29
C GLY A 141 -16.35 9.85 5.95
N LYS A 142 -16.68 9.03 4.94
CA LYS A 142 -17.33 9.46 3.68
C LYS A 142 -18.84 9.24 3.69
N ARG A 143 -19.40 8.62 4.73
CA ARG A 143 -20.85 8.44 4.90
C ARG A 143 -21.51 9.77 5.24
N THR A 144 -22.65 10.03 4.61
CA THR A 144 -23.50 11.20 4.89
C THR A 144 -24.75 10.84 5.69
N ARG A 145 -24.85 9.59 6.17
CA ARG A 145 -26.02 9.04 6.86
C ARG A 145 -25.62 8.21 8.08
N ILE A 146 -26.10 8.66 9.24
CA ILE A 146 -26.15 7.88 10.47
C ILE A 146 -27.26 6.83 10.32
N THR A 147 -27.00 5.59 10.74
CA THR A 147 -27.98 4.51 10.78
C THR A 147 -28.45 4.27 12.21
N LYS A 148 -29.54 3.52 12.36
CA LYS A 148 -30.03 3.10 13.68
C LYS A 148 -28.98 2.38 14.51
N TYR A 149 -28.12 1.57 13.88
CA TYR A 149 -27.05 0.86 14.59
C TYR A 149 -26.03 1.83 15.19
N ASP A 150 -25.60 2.86 14.46
CA ASP A 150 -24.64 3.85 14.98
C ASP A 150 -25.22 4.61 16.19
N LEU A 151 -26.52 4.94 16.17
CA LEU A 151 -27.22 5.54 17.32
C LEU A 151 -27.27 4.62 18.54
N CYS A 152 -27.51 3.32 18.33
CA CYS A 152 -27.54 2.32 19.40
C CYS A 152 -26.13 1.89 19.88
N ASP A 153 -25.07 2.35 19.21
CA ASP A 153 -23.71 1.86 19.42
C ASP A 153 -23.02 2.46 20.66
N HIS A 154 -23.60 3.48 21.27
CA HIS A 154 -23.01 4.19 22.40
C HIS A 154 -24.05 4.97 23.22
N ALA A 155 -23.67 5.31 24.45
CA ALA A 155 -24.36 6.32 25.23
C ALA A 155 -23.99 7.69 24.65
N TRP A 156 -24.99 8.52 24.37
CA TRP A 156 -24.79 9.86 23.85
C TRP A 156 -24.87 10.86 25.01
N GLU A 157 -23.85 11.70 25.13
CA GLU A 157 -23.79 12.79 26.12
C GLU A 157 -24.27 14.09 25.50
N PHE A 158 -25.21 14.76 26.17
CA PHE A 158 -25.83 15.99 25.71
C PHE A 158 -25.67 17.11 26.75
N HIS A 159 -25.52 18.32 26.23
CA HIS A 159 -25.72 19.56 26.96
C HIS A 159 -26.45 20.56 26.03
N PHE A 160 -27.18 21.49 26.59
CA PHE A 160 -27.78 22.60 25.85
C PHE A 160 -26.71 23.66 25.57
N SER A 161 -26.87 24.41 24.47
CA SER A 161 -25.99 25.56 24.20
C SER A 161 -26.37 26.76 25.06
N LYS A 162 -25.46 27.74 25.19
CA LYS A 162 -25.72 28.99 25.94
C LYS A 162 -26.89 29.81 25.37
N ALA A 163 -27.29 29.55 24.13
CA ALA A 163 -28.43 30.20 23.47
C ALA A 163 -29.78 29.55 23.82
N ALA A 164 -29.80 28.38 24.48
CA ALA A 164 -31.03 27.75 24.93
C ALA A 164 -31.75 28.62 25.98
N PRO A 165 -33.09 28.65 26.01
CA PRO A 165 -33.85 29.32 27.07
C PRO A 165 -33.43 28.88 28.48
N GLU A 166 -33.53 29.80 29.45
CA GLU A 166 -33.09 29.60 30.83
C GLU A 166 -33.72 28.36 31.50
N TYR A 167 -34.94 27.99 31.11
CA TYR A 167 -35.59 26.75 31.54
C TYR A 167 -34.73 25.50 31.24
N TRP A 168 -34.22 25.37 30.01
CA TRP A 168 -33.41 24.22 29.59
C TRP A 168 -32.00 24.25 30.21
N GLN A 169 -31.39 25.44 30.32
CA GLN A 169 -30.12 25.59 31.05
C GLN A 169 -30.26 25.22 32.54
N ASN A 170 -31.44 25.44 33.14
CA ASN A 170 -31.69 25.09 34.54
C ASN A 170 -31.88 23.58 34.79
N LEU A 171 -32.18 22.79 33.75
CA LEU A 171 -32.27 21.33 33.80
C LEU A 171 -30.92 20.65 33.54
N ASP A 172 -30.05 21.30 32.78
CA ASP A 172 -28.75 20.77 32.35
C ASP A 172 -27.69 20.75 33.49
N PRO A 173 -27.18 19.57 33.88
CA PRO A 173 -26.09 19.45 34.86
C PRO A 173 -24.82 20.22 34.49
N TYR A 174 -24.53 20.43 33.19
CA TYR A 174 -23.37 21.19 32.71
C TYR A 174 -23.47 22.67 33.12
N TRP A 175 -24.62 23.30 32.86
CA TRP A 175 -24.85 24.71 33.22
C TRP A 175 -25.00 24.92 34.73
N LYS A 176 -25.49 23.91 35.45
CA LYS A 176 -25.65 23.96 36.91
C LYS A 176 -24.37 23.59 37.66
N GLY A 177 -23.41 22.92 37.02
CA GLY A 177 -22.23 22.36 37.68
C GLY A 177 -22.55 21.24 38.68
N THR A 178 -23.71 20.59 38.55
CA THR A 178 -24.28 19.69 39.57
C THR A 178 -24.01 18.20 39.33
N GLY A 179 -23.40 17.81 38.20
CA GLY A 179 -23.17 16.41 37.88
C GLY A 179 -22.55 16.18 36.50
N PRO A 180 -22.43 14.90 36.08
CA PRO A 180 -22.02 14.55 34.72
C PRO A 180 -23.05 15.02 33.67
N PRO A 181 -22.66 15.14 32.39
CA PRO A 181 -23.58 15.46 31.29
C PRO A 181 -24.75 14.48 31.18
N MET A 182 -25.86 14.92 30.59
CA MET A 182 -27.06 14.08 30.43
C MET A 182 -26.80 12.99 29.40
N ARG A 183 -27.10 11.73 29.76
CA ARG A 183 -26.85 10.56 28.91
C ARG A 183 -28.17 10.02 28.37
N ARG A 184 -28.23 9.79 27.06
CA ARG A 184 -29.36 9.08 26.41
C ARG A 184 -28.84 7.82 25.70
N TYR A 185 -29.65 6.78 25.76
CA TYR A 185 -29.38 5.49 25.12
C TYR A 185 -30.52 5.22 24.14
N PHE A 186 -30.19 5.03 22.87
CA PHE A 186 -31.15 4.66 21.82
C PHE A 186 -31.16 3.15 21.62
N HIS A 187 -32.34 2.59 21.37
CA HIS A 187 -32.52 1.14 21.24
C HIS A 187 -32.90 0.69 19.82
N LEU A 188 -32.78 -0.62 19.61
CA LEU A 188 -33.64 -1.35 18.67
C LEU A 188 -35.11 -1.28 19.17
N ASP A 189 -36.08 -1.76 18.39
CA ASP A 189 -37.48 -1.23 18.39
C ASP A 189 -37.55 0.27 18.01
N GLY A 190 -36.97 1.20 18.77
CA GLY A 190 -36.93 2.64 18.51
C GLY A 190 -37.12 3.52 19.75
N SER A 191 -37.27 2.91 20.93
CA SER A 191 -37.31 3.59 22.22
C SER A 191 -35.98 4.26 22.60
N GLN A 192 -36.05 5.17 23.57
CA GLN A 192 -34.90 5.81 24.19
C GLN A 192 -35.01 5.74 25.72
N THR A 193 -33.87 5.76 26.40
CA THR A 193 -33.79 5.74 27.88
C THR A 193 -32.71 6.70 28.39
N ALA A 194 -32.77 7.04 29.67
CA ALA A 194 -31.85 7.94 30.37
C ALA A 194 -31.29 7.26 31.64
N ASP A 195 -30.27 7.86 32.26
CA ASP A 195 -29.70 7.34 33.51
C ASP A 195 -30.70 7.45 34.70
N PRO A 196 -30.67 6.50 35.67
CA PRO A 196 -31.61 6.50 36.79
C PRO A 196 -31.48 7.76 37.67
N GLY A 197 -32.55 8.54 37.76
CA GLY A 197 -32.58 9.80 38.48
C GLY A 197 -32.56 11.05 37.59
N ASP A 198 -32.34 10.88 36.28
CA ASP A 198 -32.60 11.94 35.31
C ASP A 198 -34.12 12.24 35.27
N ARG A 199 -34.48 13.47 35.61
CA ARG A 199 -35.88 13.94 35.63
C ARG A 199 -36.45 14.13 34.23
N GLU A 200 -35.61 14.13 33.21
CA GLU A 200 -35.99 14.24 31.80
C GLU A 200 -36.24 12.88 31.13
N ALA A 201 -36.55 11.81 31.89
CA ALA A 201 -37.07 10.56 31.32
C ALA A 201 -38.33 10.77 30.43
N GLY A 202 -39.00 11.92 30.57
CA GLY A 202 -40.11 12.38 29.73
C GLY A 202 -39.76 13.47 28.70
N LEU A 203 -38.50 13.79 28.44
CA LEU A 203 -38.12 14.46 27.20
C LEU A 203 -38.27 13.45 26.06
N GLU A 204 -39.48 13.33 25.53
CA GLU A 204 -39.71 12.79 24.19
C GLU A 204 -39.07 13.74 23.16
N LEU A 205 -37.75 13.62 23.03
CA LEU A 205 -37.05 13.92 21.79
C LEU A 205 -37.71 13.03 20.72
N GLY A 206 -38.67 13.60 20.01
CA GLY A 206 -39.61 12.85 19.18
C GLY A 206 -38.87 11.91 18.22
N ASN A 207 -39.48 10.73 18.03
CA ASN A 207 -39.19 9.71 17.02
C ASN A 207 -37.86 9.90 16.26
N VAL A 208 -36.85 9.08 16.59
CA VAL A 208 -35.43 9.04 16.14
C VAL A 208 -35.03 9.86 14.90
N GLU A 209 -35.83 9.86 13.83
CA GLU A 209 -35.79 10.83 12.71
C GLU A 209 -35.55 12.30 13.14
N GLN A 210 -36.17 12.76 14.23
CA GLN A 210 -36.03 14.14 14.71
C GLN A 210 -34.69 14.39 15.44
N CYS A 211 -34.13 13.37 16.08
CA CYS A 211 -32.77 13.42 16.64
C CYS A 211 -31.71 13.45 15.53
N LEU A 212 -31.94 12.77 14.40
CA LEU A 212 -31.02 12.82 13.25
C LEU A 212 -30.84 14.25 12.70
N LEU A 213 -31.87 15.10 12.77
CA LEU A 213 -31.79 16.51 12.38
C LEU A 213 -30.95 17.35 13.36
N LEU A 214 -31.00 17.05 14.66
CA LEU A 214 -30.17 17.73 15.66
C LEU A 214 -28.68 17.38 15.49
N PHE A 215 -28.36 16.12 15.19
CA PHE A 215 -26.98 15.67 14.93
C PHE A 215 -26.43 16.07 13.56
N GLN A 216 -27.27 16.49 12.61
CA GLN A 216 -26.82 17.03 11.31
C GLN A 216 -26.49 18.53 11.33
N CYS A 217 -26.69 19.21 12.47
CA CYS A 217 -26.49 20.65 12.62
C CYS A 217 -25.30 21.04 13.53
N ALA A 218 -24.36 20.11 13.78
CA ALA A 218 -23.15 20.30 14.56
C ALA A 218 -21.88 20.21 13.68
#